data_AF-A0A7V3JPU8-F1
#
_entry.id   AF-A0A7V3JPU8-F1
#
_cell.length_a   1.000
_cell.length_b   1.000
_cell.length_c   1.000
_cell.angle_alpha   90.00
_cell.angle_beta   90.00
_cell.angle_gamma   90.00
#
_symmetry.space_group_name_H-M   'P 1'
#
loop_
_entity.id
_entity.type
_entity.pdbx_description
1 polymer ?
#
loop_
_entity_poly.entity_id
_entity_poly.type
_entity_poly.pdbx_seq_one_letter_code
_entity_poly.pdbx_strand_id
1 'polypeptide(L)'
;MSDPYFQKLFAKRIGGANYGKSSEIYKFEKIKRAKRKVLAEHPERPLLDFGIGENDEMAPESVRRVMAEEINRPENRGYADNGIPAFREAAARFMLREFGVRLDPDREINHCIGTKTALAMLPAVFIDPGDITLMTVPGYPV
;
A
#
# COMPACT_ATOMS: atom_id res chain seq x y z
N MET A 1 28.51 3.48 -17.94
CA MET A 1 28.86 4.14 -16.65
C MET A 1 29.13 3.05 -15.63
N SER A 2 30.21 3.15 -14.86
CA SER A 2 30.46 2.23 -13.75
C SER A 2 29.46 2.45 -12.63
N ASP A 3 29.10 1.39 -11.90
CA ASP A 3 28.19 1.50 -10.76
C ASP A 3 28.77 2.45 -9.68
N PRO A 4 27.92 3.26 -9.02
CA PRO A 4 28.37 4.07 -7.90
C PRO A 4 28.78 3.19 -6.72
N TYR A 5 29.71 3.67 -5.87
CA TYR A 5 30.28 2.86 -4.79
C TYR A 5 29.24 2.30 -3.81
N PHE A 6 28.17 3.07 -3.54
CA PHE A 6 27.10 2.68 -2.63
C PHE A 6 26.23 1.54 -3.17
N GLN A 7 26.30 1.27 -4.48
CA GLN A 7 25.55 0.19 -5.10
C GLN A 7 25.90 -1.18 -4.50
N LYS A 8 27.13 -1.37 -4.03
CA LYS A 8 27.57 -2.62 -3.36
C LYS A 8 27.20 -2.68 -1.87
N LEU A 9 26.70 -1.60 -1.29
CA LEU A 9 26.39 -1.51 0.15
C LEU A 9 24.98 -1.98 0.50
N PHE A 10 24.13 -2.27 -0.50
CA PHE A 10 22.78 -2.78 -0.25
C PHE A 10 22.82 -4.21 0.30
N ALA A 11 22.03 -4.46 1.36
CA ALA A 11 21.92 -5.79 1.95
C ALA A 11 21.27 -6.78 0.98
N LYS A 12 21.65 -8.06 1.07
CA LYS A 12 21.05 -9.15 0.27
C LYS A 12 19.52 -9.19 0.39
N ARG A 13 18.99 -8.84 1.57
CA ARG A 13 17.55 -8.80 1.86
C ARG A 13 16.77 -7.74 1.07
N ILE A 14 17.42 -6.62 0.72
CA ILE A 14 16.80 -5.52 -0.04
C ILE A 14 17.18 -5.57 -1.54
N GLY A 15 17.55 -6.75 -2.06
CA GLY A 15 17.91 -6.94 -3.48
C GLY A 15 19.41 -6.81 -3.79
N GLY A 16 20.25 -6.53 -2.79
CA GLY A 16 21.70 -6.49 -2.93
C GLY A 16 22.20 -5.53 -4.02
N ALA A 17 23.34 -5.85 -4.63
CA ALA A 17 23.98 -4.99 -5.63
C ALA A 17 23.15 -4.75 -6.92
N ASN A 18 22.05 -5.48 -7.10
CA ASN A 18 21.14 -5.35 -8.24
C ASN A 18 19.90 -4.50 -7.92
N TYR A 19 19.71 -4.09 -6.67
CA TYR A 19 18.60 -3.22 -6.28
C TYR A 19 18.63 -1.91 -7.09
N GLY A 20 17.48 -1.54 -7.68
CA GLY A 20 17.35 -0.32 -8.48
C GLY A 20 17.99 -0.35 -9.87
N LYS A 21 18.64 -1.45 -10.28
CA LYS A 21 19.22 -1.57 -11.63
C LYS A 21 18.24 -2.06 -12.69
N SER A 22 17.08 -2.57 -12.29
CA SER A 22 16.07 -3.02 -13.23
C SER A 22 15.55 -1.85 -14.05
N SER A 23 15.61 -1.97 -15.37
CA SER A 23 15.00 -1.05 -16.33
C SER A 23 13.59 -1.49 -16.74
N GLU A 24 13.09 -2.60 -16.17
CA GLU A 24 11.75 -3.07 -16.48
C GLU A 24 10.70 -2.05 -16.05
N ILE A 25 9.95 -1.57 -17.04
CA ILE A 25 8.89 -0.60 -16.83
C ILE A 25 7.72 -1.31 -16.14
N TYR A 26 7.39 -0.83 -14.94
CA TYR A 26 6.22 -1.24 -14.17
C TYR A 26 4.96 -1.28 -15.04
N LYS A 27 4.17 -2.37 -14.93
CA LYS A 27 3.02 -2.63 -15.81
C LYS A 27 2.06 -1.44 -15.92
N PHE A 28 1.73 -0.78 -14.81
CA PHE A 28 0.84 0.38 -14.83
C PHE A 28 1.49 1.64 -15.39
N GLU A 29 2.83 1.77 -15.37
CA GLU A 29 3.50 2.88 -16.04
C GLU A 29 3.37 2.76 -17.56
N LYS A 30 3.36 1.54 -18.12
CA LYS A 30 3.05 1.34 -19.55
C LYS A 30 1.65 1.86 -19.90
N ILE A 31 0.66 1.57 -19.05
CA ILE A 31 -0.72 2.06 -19.20
C ILE A 31 -0.75 3.59 -19.10
N LYS A 32 -0.12 4.18 -18.08
CA LYS A 32 -0.04 5.64 -17.89
C LYS A 32 0.61 6.36 -19.07
N ARG A 33 1.65 5.78 -19.69
CA ARG A 33 2.27 6.34 -20.91
C ARG A 33 1.34 6.27 -22.11
N ALA A 34 0.67 5.14 -22.32
CA ALA A 34 -0.30 4.99 -23.41
C ALA A 34 -1.46 5.98 -23.28
N LYS A 35 -2.02 6.15 -22.06
CA LYS A 35 -3.05 7.15 -21.77
C LYS A 35 -2.59 8.56 -22.12
N ARG A 36 -1.41 8.97 -21.64
CA ARG A 36 -0.84 10.31 -21.93
C ARG A 36 -0.66 10.55 -23.42
N LYS A 37 -0.18 9.54 -24.16
CA LYS A 37 0.01 9.61 -25.61
C LYS A 37 -1.32 9.84 -26.35
N VAL A 38 -2.33 9.02 -26.07
CA VAL A 38 -3.64 9.12 -26.74
C VAL A 38 -4.33 10.45 -26.44
N LEU A 39 -4.27 10.92 -25.19
CA LEU A 39 -4.83 12.24 -24.81
C LEU A 39 -4.13 13.41 -25.53
N ALA A 40 -2.83 13.28 -25.81
CA ALA A 40 -2.08 14.29 -26.55
C ALA A 40 -2.36 14.26 -28.06
N GLU A 41 -2.54 13.06 -28.64
CA GLU A 41 -2.82 12.87 -30.07
C GLU A 41 -4.28 13.17 -30.44
N HIS A 42 -5.21 12.98 -29.50
CA HIS A 42 -6.65 13.10 -29.71
C HIS A 42 -7.35 13.84 -28.55
N PRO A 43 -7.02 15.12 -28.29
CA PRO A 43 -7.61 15.88 -27.19
C PRO A 43 -9.13 16.09 -27.33
N GLU A 44 -9.67 15.95 -28.55
CA GLU A 44 -11.09 16.05 -28.83
C GLU A 44 -11.91 14.81 -28.42
N ARG A 45 -11.23 13.68 -28.13
CA ARG A 45 -11.89 12.41 -27.84
C ARG A 45 -11.94 12.15 -26.34
N PRO A 46 -13.13 11.94 -25.76
CA PRO A 46 -13.25 11.47 -24.38
C PRO A 46 -12.58 10.11 -24.20
N LEU A 47 -11.67 10.00 -23.21
CA LEU A 47 -11.07 8.73 -22.82
C LEU A 47 -11.88 8.09 -21.69
N LEU A 48 -12.46 6.92 -21.96
CA LEU A 48 -13.03 6.06 -20.93
C LEU A 48 -11.94 5.13 -20.40
N ASP A 49 -11.48 5.37 -19.17
CA ASP A 49 -10.39 4.59 -18.57
C ASP A 49 -10.90 3.56 -17.56
N PHE A 50 -10.72 2.28 -17.90
CA PHE A 50 -10.98 1.14 -17.02
C PHE A 50 -9.68 0.36 -16.72
N GLY A 51 -8.52 0.97 -16.96
CA GLY A 51 -7.22 0.30 -16.91
C GLY A 51 -6.58 0.24 -15.53
N ILE A 52 -7.00 1.10 -14.59
CA ILE A 52 -6.47 1.17 -13.22
C ILE A 52 -7.64 1.19 -12.25
N GLY A 53 -7.62 0.29 -11.25
CA GLY A 53 -8.66 0.17 -10.22
C GLY A 53 -8.54 1.24 -9.12
N GLU A 54 -8.54 2.51 -9.50
CA GLU A 54 -8.63 3.65 -8.59
C GLU A 54 -10.11 4.06 -8.49
N ASN A 55 -10.63 4.24 -7.26
CA ASN A 55 -11.99 4.73 -7.06
C ASN A 55 -12.08 6.19 -7.55
N ASP A 56 -13.14 6.49 -8.28
CA ASP A 56 -13.48 7.83 -8.79
C ASP A 56 -14.31 8.65 -7.79
N GLU A 57 -15.03 7.98 -6.88
CA GLU A 57 -15.82 8.63 -5.84
C GLU A 57 -14.98 9.18 -4.68
N MET A 58 -15.46 10.29 -4.11
CA MET A 58 -14.92 10.82 -2.86
C MET A 58 -15.25 9.90 -1.68
N ALA A 59 -14.37 9.88 -0.68
CA ALA A 59 -14.68 9.24 0.59
C ALA A 59 -15.99 9.82 1.19
N PRO A 60 -16.80 8.99 1.89
CA PRO A 60 -18.05 9.43 2.50
C PRO A 60 -17.89 10.71 3.33
N GLU A 61 -18.85 11.61 3.25
CA GLU A 61 -18.79 12.91 3.93
C GLU A 61 -18.59 12.77 5.44
N SER A 62 -19.23 11.79 6.07
CA SER A 62 -19.07 11.50 7.50
C SER A 62 -17.62 11.23 7.91
N VAL A 63 -16.85 10.52 7.06
CA VAL A 63 -15.42 10.26 7.28
C VAL A 63 -14.62 11.53 7.10
N ARG A 64 -14.87 12.28 6.02
CA ARG A 64 -14.15 13.53 5.74
C ARG A 64 -14.38 14.59 6.83
N ARG A 65 -15.60 14.69 7.37
CA ARG A 65 -15.93 15.61 8.47
C ARG A 65 -15.17 15.26 9.74
N VAL A 66 -15.17 14.00 10.16
CA VAL A 66 -14.42 13.55 11.34
C VAL A 66 -12.92 13.81 11.15
N MET A 67 -12.38 13.52 9.98
CA MET A 67 -10.97 13.84 9.68
C MET A 67 -10.69 15.34 9.84
N ALA A 68 -11.55 16.21 9.28
CA ALA A 68 -11.39 17.66 9.38
C ALA A 68 -11.48 18.18 10.83
N GLU A 69 -12.30 17.55 11.67
CA GLU A 69 -12.38 17.85 13.10
C GLU A 69 -11.11 17.39 13.84
N GLU A 70 -10.70 16.13 13.64
CA GLU A 70 -9.59 15.52 14.35
C GLU A 70 -8.22 16.12 13.98
N ILE A 71 -8.02 16.57 12.75
CA ILE A 71 -6.74 17.18 12.33
C ILE A 71 -6.44 18.51 13.05
N ASN A 72 -7.45 19.17 13.61
CA ASN A 72 -7.32 20.44 14.30
C ASN A 72 -7.14 20.28 15.83
N ARG A 73 -7.16 19.05 16.35
CA ARG A 73 -7.06 18.75 17.79
C ARG A 73 -5.58 18.69 18.23
N PRO A 74 -5.14 19.53 19.19
CA PRO A 74 -3.75 19.53 19.67
C PRO A 74 -3.24 18.17 20.16
N GLU A 75 -4.11 17.36 20.76
CA GLU A 75 -3.82 16.01 21.25
C GLU A 75 -3.40 15.04 20.14
N ASN A 76 -3.81 15.27 18.88
CA ASN A 76 -3.48 14.43 17.74
C ASN A 76 -2.14 14.79 17.07
N ARG A 77 -1.41 15.78 17.62
CA ARG A 77 -0.06 16.15 17.16
C ARG A 77 0.99 15.08 17.48
N GLY A 78 0.77 14.30 18.54
CA GLY A 78 1.74 13.34 19.07
C GLY A 78 1.93 12.11 18.17
N TYR A 79 2.91 11.28 18.53
CA TYR A 79 3.08 9.98 17.89
C TYR A 79 1.90 9.07 18.23
N ALA A 80 1.30 8.48 17.20
CA ALA A 80 0.28 7.44 17.34
C ALA A 80 0.88 6.02 17.40
N ASP A 81 2.22 5.89 17.39
CA ASP A 81 2.97 4.64 17.33
C ASP A 81 2.34 3.61 16.36
N ASN A 82 1.93 2.44 16.87
CA ASN A 82 1.28 1.38 16.09
C ASN A 82 -0.26 1.53 16.04
N GLY A 83 -0.74 2.77 15.98
CA GLY A 83 -2.15 3.12 15.99
C GLY A 83 -2.73 3.29 17.41
N ILE A 84 -3.80 4.08 17.50
CA ILE A 84 -4.47 4.38 18.77
C ILE A 84 -5.40 3.24 19.22
N PRO A 85 -5.66 3.05 20.53
CA PRO A 85 -6.61 2.04 21.04
C PRO A 85 -7.99 2.12 20.37
N ALA A 86 -8.51 3.32 20.16
CA ALA A 86 -9.82 3.54 19.54
C ALA A 86 -9.93 2.92 18.13
N PHE A 87 -8.85 2.93 17.35
CA PHE A 87 -8.82 2.28 16.03
C PHE A 87 -8.88 0.75 16.16
N ARG A 88 -8.08 0.18 17.07
CA ARG A 88 -8.01 -1.28 17.27
C ARG A 88 -9.36 -1.83 17.75
N GLU A 89 -9.99 -1.15 18.70
CA GLU A 89 -11.35 -1.51 19.15
C GLU A 89 -12.39 -1.38 18.03
N ALA A 90 -12.31 -0.32 17.20
CA ALA A 90 -13.22 -0.14 16.07
C ALA A 90 -13.05 -1.26 15.02
N ALA A 91 -11.80 -1.66 14.74
CA ALA A 91 -11.50 -2.78 13.85
C ALA A 91 -12.03 -4.11 14.41
N ALA A 92 -11.86 -4.39 15.71
CA ALA A 92 -12.42 -5.58 16.34
C ALA A 92 -13.96 -5.62 16.23
N ARG A 93 -14.62 -4.49 16.50
CA ARG A 93 -16.09 -4.38 16.33
C ARG A 93 -16.53 -4.57 14.88
N PHE A 94 -15.77 -4.05 13.92
CA PHE A 94 -16.04 -4.26 12.49
C PHE A 94 -15.94 -5.74 12.13
N MET A 95 -14.87 -6.42 12.55
CA MET A 95 -14.66 -7.85 12.28
C MET A 95 -15.78 -8.72 12.85
N LEU A 96 -16.25 -8.42 14.06
CA LEU A 96 -17.37 -9.13 14.66
C LEU A 96 -18.67 -8.90 13.89
N ARG A 97 -18.94 -7.64 13.49
CA ARG A 97 -20.21 -7.26 12.89
C ARG A 97 -20.35 -7.73 11.44
N GLU A 98 -19.28 -7.64 10.65
CA GLU A 98 -19.30 -8.00 9.23
C GLU A 98 -18.99 -9.48 8.98
N PHE A 99 -18.14 -10.09 9.82
CA PHE A 99 -17.63 -11.45 9.58
C PHE A 99 -17.89 -12.42 10.73
N GLY A 100 -18.48 -11.98 11.84
CA GLY A 100 -18.68 -12.83 13.03
C GLY A 100 -17.39 -13.19 13.76
N VAL A 101 -16.27 -12.56 13.42
CA VAL A 101 -14.94 -12.88 13.99
C VAL A 101 -14.69 -12.04 15.24
N ARG A 102 -14.47 -12.69 16.38
CA ARG A 102 -14.07 -12.04 17.64
C ARG A 102 -12.55 -11.91 17.68
N LEU A 103 -12.05 -10.70 17.90
CA LEU A 103 -10.62 -10.41 18.02
C LEU A 103 -10.34 -9.65 19.32
N ASP A 104 -9.21 -9.97 19.96
CA ASP A 104 -8.59 -9.16 21.01
C ASP A 104 -7.90 -7.93 20.37
N PRO A 105 -8.39 -6.70 20.63
CA PRO A 105 -7.85 -5.51 20.00
C PRO A 105 -6.40 -5.20 20.38
N ASP A 106 -5.91 -5.70 21.52
CA ASP A 106 -4.55 -5.46 21.98
C ASP A 106 -3.55 -6.49 21.45
N ARG A 107 -4.01 -7.69 21.10
CA ARG A 107 -3.13 -8.82 20.74
C ARG A 107 -3.25 -9.26 19.29
N GLU A 108 -4.38 -9.02 18.64
CA GLU A 108 -4.72 -9.60 17.33
C GLU A 108 -4.95 -8.53 16.25
N ILE A 109 -4.73 -7.25 16.56
CA ILE A 109 -4.89 -6.14 15.62
C ILE A 109 -3.64 -5.27 15.60
N ASN A 110 -3.05 -5.12 14.41
CA ASN A 110 -1.92 -4.21 14.18
C ASN A 110 -2.28 -3.21 13.07
N HIS A 111 -2.09 -1.92 13.35
CA HIS A 111 -2.30 -0.86 12.38
C HIS A 111 -1.19 -0.82 11.32
N CYS A 112 -1.54 -0.47 10.09
CA CYS A 112 -0.56 -0.25 9.02
C CYS A 112 -0.99 0.94 8.14
N ILE A 113 -0.01 1.58 7.50
CA ILE A 113 -0.24 2.70 6.58
C ILE A 113 -0.61 2.14 5.20
N GLY A 114 -1.81 1.57 5.12
CA GLY A 114 -2.30 0.86 3.95
C GLY A 114 -1.73 -0.56 3.82
N THR A 115 -2.48 -1.43 3.14
CA THR A 115 -2.16 -2.86 3.05
C THR A 115 -0.88 -3.14 2.25
N LYS A 116 -0.52 -2.26 1.30
CA LYS A 116 0.69 -2.40 0.49
C LYS A 116 1.97 -2.43 1.33
N THR A 117 2.08 -1.57 2.34
CA THR A 117 3.27 -1.55 3.21
C THR A 117 3.33 -2.78 4.09
N ALA A 118 2.18 -3.23 4.62
CA ALA A 118 2.11 -4.45 5.41
C ALA A 118 2.52 -5.68 4.60
N LEU A 119 1.93 -5.87 3.41
CA LEU A 119 2.23 -7.02 2.53
C LEU A 119 3.70 -7.05 2.10
N ALA A 120 4.31 -5.90 1.82
CA ALA A 120 5.73 -5.83 1.48
C ALA A 120 6.66 -6.19 2.66
N MET A 121 6.21 -6.00 3.90
CA MET A 121 6.99 -6.31 5.10
C MET A 121 6.81 -7.75 5.59
N LEU A 122 5.63 -8.36 5.36
CA LEU A 122 5.33 -9.72 5.85
C LEU A 122 6.41 -10.76 5.52
N PRO A 123 6.97 -10.83 4.30
CA PRO A 123 8.05 -11.78 4.01
C PRO A 123 9.29 -11.56 4.86
N ALA A 124 9.59 -10.30 5.20
CA ALA A 124 10.72 -10.00 6.08
C ALA A 124 10.47 -10.39 7.55
N VAL A 125 9.23 -10.68 7.93
CA VAL A 125 8.89 -11.10 9.29
C VAL A 125 8.76 -12.62 9.40
N PHE A 126 8.27 -13.29 8.35
CA PHE A 126 7.84 -14.69 8.42
C PHE A 126 8.62 -15.67 7.52
N ILE A 127 9.50 -15.20 6.65
CA ILE A 127 10.18 -16.04 5.64
C ILE A 127 11.69 -15.91 5.78
N ASP A 128 12.36 -17.03 6.04
CA ASP A 128 13.81 -17.13 6.13
C ASP A 128 14.45 -17.62 4.82
N PRO A 129 15.76 -17.41 4.63
CA PRO A 129 16.48 -17.94 3.47
C PRO A 129 16.38 -19.47 3.41
N GLY A 130 15.71 -19.98 2.37
CA GLY A 130 15.50 -21.42 2.15
C GLY A 130 14.04 -21.84 2.24
N ASP A 131 13.18 -20.99 2.81
CA ASP A 131 11.75 -21.25 2.89
C ASP A 131 11.06 -21.11 1.53
N ILE A 132 9.91 -21.78 1.40
CA ILE A 132 9.06 -21.77 0.21
C ILE A 132 7.82 -20.92 0.48
N THR A 133 7.53 -19.98 -0.40
CA THR A 133 6.29 -19.20 -0.39
C THR A 133 5.39 -19.61 -1.55
N LEU A 134 4.12 -19.91 -1.26
CA LEU A 134 3.11 -20.19 -2.27
C LEU A 134 2.46 -18.87 -2.74
N MET A 135 2.40 -18.65 -4.05
CA MET A 135 1.79 -17.46 -4.65
C MET A 135 0.79 -17.86 -5.73
N THR A 136 -0.29 -17.08 -5.88
CA THR A 136 -1.30 -17.32 -6.90
C THR A 136 -0.85 -16.79 -8.27
N VAL A 137 -1.34 -17.43 -9.33
CA VAL A 137 -1.18 -16.95 -10.70
C VAL A 137 -2.56 -16.94 -11.37
N PRO A 138 -3.13 -15.75 -11.71
CA PRO A 138 -2.58 -14.41 -11.48
C PRO A 138 -2.56 -14.02 -9.98
N GLY A 139 -1.68 -13.09 -9.63
CA GLY A 139 -1.52 -12.57 -8.27
C GLY A 139 -1.36 -11.04 -8.26
N TYR A 140 -1.65 -10.41 -7.12
CA TYR A 140 -1.44 -8.98 -6.95
C TYR A 140 0.06 -8.68 -6.85
N PRO A 141 0.63 -7.76 -7.66
CA PRO A 141 2.08 -7.54 -7.75
C PRO A 141 2.58 -6.62 -6.64
N VAL A 142 2.59 -7.12 -5.40
CA VAL A 142 3.14 -6.44 -4.22
C VAL A 142 4.33 -7.18 -3.64
#